data_AF-A0ABD4AED9-F1
#
_entry.id   AF-A0ABD4AED9-F1
#
_cell.length_a   1.000
_cell.length_b   1.000
_cell.length_c   1.000
_cell.angle_alpha   90.00
_cell.angle_beta   90.00
_cell.angle_gamma   90.00
#
_symmetry.space_group_name_H-M   'P 1'
#
loop_
_entity.id
_entity.type
_entity.pdbx_description
1 polymer ?
#
loop_
_entity_poly.entity_id
_entity_poly.type
_entity_poly.pdbx_seq_one_letter_code
_entity_poly.pdbx_strand_id
1 'polypeptide(L)'
;MKIGIISVKKGVGKTTSAIYLALAAIKNDQRVRVLDADIQGYASKWYYGAQFAGAPLPFKVSGVNMEDLKYLHIPDDEWAIIDAAPERGIIDACIKVVDYVIIPTSDSPTDLHQVRVLLEAVPADKPCFVLITKAQKNTIAFHQTIDALNDTAHEGTDLIPNFETVIPMRQDIKKAWGTVPNKLYEYGEAYIELREEIDGRKSDSTKNNRGDKKKDMVSLTFLVERSLRNNLKIRVAEKRMKMAEAGQEAISMWLEKNQEPRTGEPRF
;
A
#
# COMPACT_ATOMS: atom_id res chain seq x y z
N MET A 1 12.78 14.16 -1.18
CA MET A 1 11.65 13.32 -0.69
C MET A 1 12.12 11.87 -0.55
N LYS A 2 11.73 11.17 0.52
CA LYS A 2 12.11 9.78 0.82
C LYS A 2 10.86 8.92 0.96
N ILE A 3 10.77 7.84 0.19
CA ILE A 3 9.62 6.94 0.16
C ILE A 3 10.11 5.52 0.43
N GLY A 4 9.65 4.91 1.52
CA GLY A 4 9.99 3.53 1.87
C GLY A 4 9.01 2.56 1.25
N ILE A 5 9.49 1.60 0.47
CA ILE A 5 8.73 0.43 0.05
C ILE A 5 9.08 -0.70 1.02
N ILE A 6 8.20 -0.95 2.00
CA ILE A 6 8.52 -1.74 3.19
C ILE A 6 7.57 -2.94 3.28
N SER A 7 8.11 -4.14 3.47
CA SER A 7 7.30 -5.32 3.71
C SER A 7 8.02 -6.31 4.61
N VAL A 8 7.27 -7.01 5.47
CA VAL A 8 7.75 -8.10 6.31
C VAL A 8 7.75 -9.46 5.58
N LYS A 9 7.24 -9.53 4.35
CA LYS A 9 7.18 -10.76 3.55
C LYS A 9 8.04 -10.68 2.29
N LYS A 10 8.74 -11.77 1.98
CA LYS A 10 9.41 -11.92 0.69
C LYS A 10 8.39 -12.22 -0.42
N GLY A 11 8.60 -11.61 -1.58
CA GLY A 11 7.83 -11.96 -2.79
C GLY A 11 6.47 -11.27 -2.92
N VAL A 12 6.12 -10.28 -2.11
CA VAL A 12 4.90 -9.45 -2.29
C VAL A 12 5.10 -8.26 -3.24
N GLY A 13 6.09 -8.33 -4.14
CA GLY A 13 6.28 -7.27 -5.14
C GLY A 13 6.99 -6.00 -4.64
N LYS A 14 7.71 -6.05 -3.52
CA LYS A 14 8.48 -4.91 -2.96
C LYS A 14 9.45 -4.27 -3.95
N THR A 15 10.48 -5.02 -4.37
CA THR A 15 11.49 -4.56 -5.34
C THR A 15 10.85 -4.16 -6.68
N THR A 16 9.86 -4.93 -7.14
CA THR A 16 9.10 -4.59 -8.36
C THR A 16 8.42 -3.24 -8.23
N SER A 17 7.75 -2.98 -7.10
CA SER A 17 7.07 -1.69 -6.86
C SER A 17 8.06 -0.55 -6.77
N ALA A 18 9.20 -0.74 -6.11
CA ALA A 18 10.26 0.26 -6.06
C ALA A 18 10.76 0.66 -7.46
N ILE A 19 11.07 -0.32 -8.32
CA ILE A 19 11.54 -0.07 -9.69
C ILE A 19 10.45 0.56 -10.57
N TYR A 20 9.21 0.07 -10.52
CA TYR A 20 8.13 0.59 -11.35
C TYR A 20 7.67 2.00 -10.92
N LEU A 21 7.60 2.28 -9.62
CA LEU A 21 7.30 3.64 -9.14
C LEU A 21 8.44 4.61 -9.48
N ALA A 22 9.70 4.18 -9.45
CA ALA A 22 10.82 4.99 -9.92
C ALA A 22 10.74 5.29 -11.42
N LEU A 23 10.38 4.30 -12.25
CA LEU A 23 10.15 4.52 -13.67
C LEU A 23 8.98 5.47 -13.92
N ALA A 24 7.89 5.33 -13.16
CA ALA A 24 6.75 6.24 -13.23
C ALA A 24 7.14 7.67 -12.85
N ALA A 25 7.97 7.83 -11.81
CA ALA A 25 8.51 9.14 -11.42
C ALA A 25 9.36 9.76 -12.54
N ILE A 26 10.31 9.01 -13.12
CA ILE A 26 11.12 9.50 -14.25
C ILE A 26 10.24 9.90 -15.44
N LYS A 27 9.21 9.11 -15.77
CA LYS A 27 8.30 9.45 -16.88
C LYS A 27 7.48 10.72 -16.65
N ASN A 28 7.42 11.20 -15.41
CA ASN A 28 6.76 12.45 -15.02
C ASN A 28 7.79 13.50 -14.58
N ASP A 29 9.00 13.47 -15.17
CA ASP A 29 10.08 14.43 -14.97
C ASP A 29 10.57 14.60 -13.52
N GLN A 30 10.25 13.64 -12.65
CA GLN A 30 10.74 13.61 -11.27
C GLN A 30 12.10 12.92 -11.22
N ARG A 31 13.12 13.66 -10.81
CA ARG A 31 14.44 13.10 -10.52
C ARG A 31 14.34 12.10 -9.37
N VAL A 32 14.85 10.89 -9.54
CA VAL A 32 14.71 9.80 -8.58
C VAL A 32 15.95 8.91 -8.54
N ARG A 33 16.21 8.33 -7.37
CA ARG A 33 17.13 7.19 -7.17
C ARG A 33 16.45 6.09 -6.36
N VAL A 34 16.92 4.86 -6.52
CA VAL A 34 16.50 3.73 -5.70
C VAL A 34 17.64 3.32 -4.77
N LEU A 35 17.32 3.12 -3.50
CA LEU A 35 18.24 2.62 -2.49
C LEU A 35 17.85 1.20 -2.13
N ASP A 36 18.76 0.26 -2.38
CA ASP A 36 18.56 -1.16 -2.12
C ASP A 36 19.02 -1.49 -0.70
N ALA A 37 18.08 -1.51 0.24
CA ALA A 37 18.32 -1.86 1.62
C ALA A 37 18.02 -3.34 1.89
N ASP A 38 18.21 -4.20 0.87
CA ASP A 38 18.10 -5.65 0.99
C ASP A 38 19.48 -6.29 0.87
N ILE A 39 19.88 -7.09 1.86
CA ILE A 39 21.14 -7.85 1.83
C ILE A 39 21.21 -8.76 0.59
N GLN A 40 20.07 -9.23 0.09
CA GLN A 40 20.03 -10.03 -1.14
C GLN A 40 20.28 -9.22 -2.41
N GLY A 41 20.23 -7.89 -2.33
CA GLY A 41 20.58 -6.97 -3.42
C GLY A 41 19.67 -7.11 -4.63
N TYR A 42 18.38 -7.37 -4.42
CA TYR A 42 17.46 -7.69 -5.51
C TYR A 42 17.27 -6.50 -6.46
N ALA A 43 17.10 -5.27 -5.96
CA ALA A 43 17.02 -4.09 -6.83
C ALA A 43 18.33 -3.86 -7.58
N SER A 44 19.47 -4.06 -6.91
CA SER A 44 20.81 -3.93 -7.50
C SER A 44 21.02 -4.95 -8.62
N LYS A 45 20.65 -6.21 -8.40
CA LYS A 45 20.68 -7.27 -9.41
C LYS A 45 19.80 -6.94 -10.62
N TRP A 46 18.63 -6.35 -10.39
CA TRP A 46 17.78 -5.87 -11.49
C TRP A 46 18.52 -4.80 -12.30
N TYR A 47 19.05 -3.77 -11.62
CA TYR A 47 19.76 -2.66 -12.25
C TYR A 47 20.94 -3.10 -13.10
N TYR A 48 21.82 -3.94 -12.55
CA TYR A 48 22.95 -4.49 -13.29
C TYR A 48 22.51 -5.45 -14.41
N GLY A 49 21.46 -6.25 -14.19
CA GLY A 49 20.88 -7.10 -15.23
C GLY A 49 20.47 -6.29 -16.46
N ALA A 50 19.76 -5.17 -16.26
CA ALA A 50 19.32 -4.30 -17.33
C ALA A 50 20.52 -3.63 -18.03
N GLN A 51 21.51 -3.17 -17.25
CA GLN A 51 22.75 -2.60 -17.77
C GLN A 51 23.53 -3.60 -18.63
N PHE A 52 23.71 -4.85 -18.18
CA PHE A 52 24.40 -5.89 -18.93
C PHE A 52 23.65 -6.34 -20.18
N ALA A 53 22.32 -6.20 -20.19
CA ALA A 53 21.49 -6.41 -21.38
C ALA A 53 21.55 -5.24 -22.38
N GLY A 54 22.38 -4.21 -22.14
CA GLY A 54 22.54 -3.05 -23.03
C GLY A 54 21.43 -2.00 -22.91
N ALA A 55 20.54 -2.13 -21.92
CA ALA A 55 19.45 -1.20 -21.66
C ALA A 55 19.48 -0.78 -20.18
N PRO A 56 20.33 0.17 -19.76
CA PRO A 56 20.39 0.58 -18.37
C PRO A 56 19.08 1.27 -17.93
N LEU A 57 18.70 1.09 -16.65
CA LEU A 57 17.60 1.86 -16.06
C LEU A 57 17.94 3.37 -16.07
N PRO A 58 16.95 4.25 -16.22
CA PRO A 58 17.16 5.71 -16.33
C PRO A 58 17.41 6.40 -14.97
N PHE A 59 17.72 5.64 -13.92
CA PHE A 59 18.03 6.13 -12.58
C PHE A 59 19.06 5.21 -11.92
N LYS A 60 19.75 5.71 -10.91
CA LYS A 60 20.71 4.92 -10.13
C LYS A 60 19.99 4.02 -9.14
N VAL A 61 20.51 2.80 -9.00
CA VAL A 61 20.24 1.91 -7.87
C VAL A 61 21.53 1.71 -7.09
N SER A 62 21.48 1.87 -5.77
CA SER A 62 22.67 1.74 -4.92
C SER A 62 22.32 0.95 -3.66
N GLY A 63 23.15 -0.04 -3.33
CA GLY A 63 23.04 -0.78 -2.07
C GLY A 63 23.34 0.13 -0.88
N VAL A 64 22.53 0.00 0.18
CA VAL A 64 22.68 0.78 1.42
C VAL A 64 22.52 -0.13 2.64
N ASN A 65 23.28 0.16 3.69
CA ASN A 65 23.12 -0.47 5.00
C ASN A 65 22.34 0.44 5.98
N MET A 66 22.16 -0.01 7.23
CA MET A 66 21.45 0.76 8.26
C MET A 66 22.11 2.12 8.58
N GLU A 67 23.44 2.19 8.58
CA GLU A 67 24.16 3.43 8.89
C GLU A 67 24.04 4.44 7.73
N ASP A 68 24.06 3.96 6.49
CA ASP A 68 23.80 4.77 5.30
C ASP A 68 22.39 5.39 5.34
N LEU A 69 21.38 4.61 5.77
CA LEU A 69 20.01 5.11 5.93
C LEU A 69 19.93 6.20 7.00
N LYS A 70 20.62 6.02 8.13
CA LYS A 70 20.58 6.95 9.27
C LYS A 70 21.06 8.36 8.92
N TYR A 71 22.09 8.47 8.07
CA TYR A 71 22.62 9.76 7.61
C TYR A 71 22.21 10.10 6.16
N LEU A 72 21.16 9.47 5.66
CA LEU A 72 20.72 9.65 4.29
C LEU A 72 20.27 11.10 4.02
N HIS A 73 21.05 11.80 3.20
CA HIS A 73 20.71 13.11 2.67
C HIS A 73 20.23 12.98 1.21
N ILE A 74 19.05 13.54 0.92
CA ILE A 74 18.47 13.59 -0.43
C ILE A 74 18.28 15.07 -0.80
N PRO A 75 18.74 15.51 -1.98
CA PRO A 75 18.42 16.85 -2.49
C PRO A 75 16.90 17.12 -2.53
N ASP A 76 16.50 18.38 -2.36
CA ASP A 76 15.08 18.76 -2.32
C ASP A 76 14.34 18.45 -3.62
N ASP A 77 15.05 18.49 -4.77
CA ASP A 77 14.54 18.19 -6.11
C ASP A 77 14.52 16.69 -6.45
N GLU A 78 14.98 15.82 -5.56
CA GLU A 78 15.17 14.39 -5.81
C GLU A 78 14.29 13.52 -4.90
N TRP A 79 13.76 12.43 -5.47
CA TRP A 79 13.10 11.36 -4.75
C TRP A 79 14.07 10.22 -4.48
N ALA A 80 14.01 9.66 -3.28
CA ALA A 80 14.69 8.41 -2.95
C ALA A 80 13.65 7.35 -2.60
N ILE A 81 13.58 6.31 -3.41
CA ILE A 81 12.72 5.16 -3.17
C ILE A 81 13.57 4.06 -2.51
N ILE A 82 13.22 3.68 -1.28
CA ILE A 82 14.00 2.74 -0.48
C ILE A 82 13.34 1.36 -0.54
N ASP A 83 14.01 0.40 -1.14
CA ASP A 83 13.57 -1.01 -1.21
C ASP A 83 14.03 -1.76 0.06
N ALA A 84 13.21 -1.79 1.10
CA ALA A 84 13.61 -2.25 2.44
C ALA A 84 13.25 -3.73 2.70
N ALA A 85 14.26 -4.58 2.92
CA ALA A 85 14.06 -6.00 3.24
C ALA A 85 13.22 -6.24 4.51
N PRO A 86 12.63 -7.45 4.67
CA PRO A 86 11.84 -7.84 5.85
C PRO A 86 12.65 -8.01 7.16
N GLU A 87 13.84 -7.44 7.26
CA GLU A 87 14.67 -7.53 8.46
C GLU A 87 14.29 -6.39 9.42
N ARG A 88 13.95 -6.73 10.68
CA ARG A 88 13.41 -5.76 11.65
C ARG A 88 14.28 -4.51 11.80
N GLY A 89 15.61 -4.65 11.90
CA GLY A 89 16.52 -3.51 12.02
C GLY A 89 16.49 -2.56 10.82
N ILE A 90 16.39 -3.10 9.61
CA ILE A 90 16.29 -2.32 8.36
C ILE A 90 14.92 -1.64 8.25
N ILE A 91 13.84 -2.34 8.58
CA ILE A 91 12.48 -1.79 8.59
C ILE A 91 12.42 -0.58 9.51
N ASP A 92 12.87 -0.72 10.76
CA ASP A 92 12.80 0.35 11.75
C ASP A 92 13.67 1.55 11.35
N ALA A 93 14.87 1.29 10.82
CA ALA A 93 15.75 2.33 10.29
C ALA A 93 15.11 3.06 9.11
N CYS A 94 14.48 2.34 8.18
CA CYS A 94 13.78 2.90 7.04
C CYS A 94 12.59 3.77 7.48
N ILE A 95 11.71 3.23 8.33
CA ILE A 95 10.54 3.96 8.87
C ILE A 95 10.98 5.27 9.50
N LYS A 96 12.09 5.30 10.25
CA LYS A 96 12.58 6.52 10.90
C LYS A 96 12.98 7.63 9.92
N VAL A 97 13.48 7.29 8.74
CA VAL A 97 14.09 8.28 7.83
C VAL A 97 13.22 8.66 6.65
N VAL A 98 12.18 7.89 6.33
CA VAL A 98 11.29 8.15 5.19
C VAL A 98 10.17 9.13 5.54
N ASP A 99 9.74 9.89 4.53
CA ASP A 99 8.62 10.81 4.60
C ASP A 99 7.29 10.07 4.40
N TYR A 100 7.29 9.03 3.56
CA TYR A 100 6.13 8.19 3.22
C TYR A 100 6.49 6.71 3.27
N VAL A 101 5.56 5.87 3.73
CA VAL A 101 5.66 4.41 3.73
C VAL A 101 4.62 3.83 2.76
N ILE A 102 5.06 2.92 1.90
CA ILE A 102 4.21 2.09 1.06
C ILE A 102 4.44 0.63 1.45
N ILE A 103 3.36 -0.06 1.82
CA ILE A 103 3.39 -1.47 2.20
C ILE A 103 2.79 -2.29 1.04
N PRO A 104 3.61 -2.88 0.17
CA PRO A 104 3.11 -3.82 -0.81
C PRO A 104 2.68 -5.11 -0.13
N THR A 105 1.51 -5.61 -0.51
CA THR A 105 0.93 -6.87 -0.01
C THR A 105 0.35 -7.68 -1.16
N SER A 106 0.10 -8.98 -0.96
CA SER A 106 -0.69 -9.78 -1.91
C SER A 106 -2.15 -9.89 -1.44
N ASP A 107 -3.00 -10.52 -2.24
CA ASP A 107 -4.42 -10.78 -1.93
C ASP A 107 -4.63 -12.01 -1.02
N SER A 108 -3.68 -12.27 -0.11
CA SER A 108 -3.73 -13.38 0.84
C SER A 108 -4.09 -12.91 2.25
N PRO A 109 -4.98 -13.62 2.98
CA PRO A 109 -5.35 -13.26 4.35
C PRO A 109 -4.16 -13.22 5.33
N THR A 110 -3.16 -14.08 5.15
CA THR A 110 -1.96 -14.10 6.01
C THR A 110 -1.10 -12.86 5.81
N ASP A 111 -1.14 -12.26 4.63
CA ASP A 111 -0.38 -11.05 4.31
C ASP A 111 -1.04 -9.82 4.93
N LEU A 112 -2.36 -9.80 5.07
CA LEU A 112 -3.07 -8.72 5.77
C LEU A 112 -2.73 -8.64 7.26
N HIS A 113 -2.60 -9.78 7.94
CA HIS A 113 -2.16 -9.78 9.35
C HIS A 113 -0.76 -9.15 9.48
N GLN A 114 0.14 -9.48 8.56
CA GLN A 114 1.49 -8.92 8.50
C GLN A 114 1.51 -7.42 8.18
N VAL A 115 0.60 -6.95 7.33
CA VAL A 115 0.38 -5.52 7.09
C VAL A 115 -0.02 -4.82 8.38
N ARG A 116 -0.93 -5.39 9.19
CA ARG A 116 -1.35 -4.80 10.48
C ARG A 116 -0.18 -4.64 11.45
N VAL A 117 0.62 -5.68 11.62
CA VAL A 117 1.82 -5.63 12.48
C VAL A 117 2.79 -4.54 12.02
N LEU A 118 2.94 -4.33 10.71
CA LEU A 118 3.80 -3.27 10.19
C LEU A 118 3.18 -1.89 10.37
N LEU A 119 1.86 -1.74 10.22
CA LEU A 119 1.15 -0.49 10.49
C LEU A 119 1.31 -0.05 11.96
N GLU A 120 1.21 -0.99 12.90
CA GLU A 120 1.43 -0.71 14.34
C GLU A 120 2.86 -0.23 14.65
N ALA A 121 3.84 -0.64 13.84
CA ALA A 121 5.24 -0.20 13.99
C ALA A 121 5.50 1.19 13.36
N VAL A 122 4.63 1.67 12.47
CA VAL A 122 4.76 2.97 11.83
C VAL A 122 4.16 4.05 12.75
N PRO A 123 4.88 5.15 13.04
CA PRO A 123 4.34 6.27 13.82
C PRO A 123 3.03 6.81 13.22
N ALA A 124 2.05 7.13 14.06
CA ALA A 124 0.71 7.54 13.61
C ALA A 124 0.68 8.80 12.73
N ASP A 125 1.66 9.69 12.87
CA ASP A 125 1.83 10.90 12.06
C ASP A 125 2.49 10.64 10.69
N LYS A 126 3.07 9.45 10.50
CA LYS A 126 3.78 9.08 9.28
C LYS A 126 2.80 8.56 8.22
N PRO A 127 2.69 9.22 7.05
CA PRO A 127 1.86 8.71 5.96
C PRO A 127 2.25 7.28 5.57
N CYS A 128 1.30 6.36 5.66
CA CYS A 128 1.50 4.94 5.38
C CYS A 128 0.35 4.41 4.52
N PHE A 129 0.67 3.77 3.39
CA PHE A 129 -0.32 3.31 2.42
C PHE A 129 -0.09 1.86 2.02
N VAL A 130 -1.16 1.06 2.00
CA VAL A 130 -1.12 -0.32 1.52
C VAL A 130 -1.32 -0.37 0.01
N LEU A 131 -0.40 -1.01 -0.71
CA LEU A 131 -0.51 -1.27 -2.14
C LEU A 131 -0.76 -2.76 -2.37
N ILE A 132 -1.93 -3.13 -2.86
CA ILE A 132 -2.18 -4.53 -3.24
C ILE A 132 -1.45 -4.81 -4.55
N THR A 133 -0.62 -5.83 -4.52
CA THR A 133 0.15 -6.32 -5.67
C THR A 133 -0.18 -7.77 -5.97
N LYS A 134 0.18 -8.21 -7.18
CA LYS A 134 -0.02 -9.60 -7.62
C LYS A 134 -1.48 -10.08 -7.50
N ALA A 135 -2.43 -9.16 -7.56
CA ALA A 135 -3.84 -9.46 -7.31
C ALA A 135 -4.43 -10.35 -8.41
N GLN A 136 -5.21 -11.34 -7.98
CA GLN A 136 -6.09 -12.12 -8.82
C GLN A 136 -7.53 -11.61 -8.68
N LYS A 137 -7.84 -10.55 -9.44
CA LYS A 137 -9.07 -9.74 -9.31
C LYS A 137 -10.40 -10.52 -9.36
N ASN A 138 -10.40 -11.72 -9.95
CA ASN A 138 -11.61 -12.55 -10.10
C ASN A 138 -11.74 -13.65 -9.02
N THR A 139 -11.07 -13.49 -7.88
CA THR A 139 -11.09 -14.48 -6.80
C THR A 139 -11.86 -13.98 -5.59
N ILE A 140 -12.42 -14.92 -4.82
CA ILE A 140 -13.06 -14.62 -3.53
C ILE A 140 -12.02 -14.03 -2.58
N ALA A 141 -10.80 -14.56 -2.57
CA ALA A 141 -9.70 -14.08 -1.73
C ALA A 141 -9.35 -12.61 -1.99
N PHE A 142 -9.35 -12.18 -3.26
CA PHE A 142 -9.17 -10.78 -3.62
C PHE A 142 -10.28 -9.89 -3.05
N HIS A 143 -11.54 -10.25 -3.27
CA HIS A 143 -12.66 -9.46 -2.75
C HIS A 143 -12.66 -9.40 -1.22
N GLN A 144 -12.38 -10.52 -0.55
CA GLN A 144 -12.21 -10.56 0.91
C GLN A 144 -11.04 -9.68 1.39
N THR A 145 -9.96 -9.60 0.63
CA THR A 145 -8.82 -8.73 0.96
C THR A 145 -9.21 -7.25 0.87
N ILE A 146 -9.91 -6.89 -0.20
CA ILE A 146 -10.42 -5.52 -0.41
C ILE A 146 -11.43 -5.17 0.68
N ASP A 147 -12.38 -6.06 0.95
CA ASP A 147 -13.36 -5.89 2.02
C ASP A 147 -12.64 -5.75 3.37
N ALA A 148 -11.67 -6.60 3.71
CA ALA A 148 -10.93 -6.49 4.98
C ALA A 148 -10.09 -5.21 5.13
N LEU A 149 -9.68 -4.57 4.03
CA LEU A 149 -9.02 -3.25 4.06
C LEU A 149 -10.04 -2.10 4.19
N ASN A 150 -11.26 -2.27 3.65
CA ASN A 150 -12.32 -1.27 3.69
C ASN A 150 -13.24 -1.37 4.93
N ASP A 151 -13.41 -2.58 5.48
CA ASP A 151 -14.33 -2.94 6.58
C ASP A 151 -13.65 -2.89 7.96
N THR A 152 -12.52 -2.19 8.11
CA THR A 152 -11.80 -2.06 9.40
C THR A 152 -12.55 -1.22 10.46
N ALA A 153 -13.88 -1.22 10.44
CA ALA A 153 -14.74 -0.75 11.52
C ALA A 153 -14.88 -1.78 12.67
N HIS A 154 -14.50 -3.05 12.47
CA HIS A 154 -14.47 -4.04 13.55
C HIS A 154 -13.15 -3.94 14.34
N GLU A 155 -13.28 -3.69 15.65
CA GLU A 155 -12.20 -3.45 16.65
C GLU A 155 -11.64 -2.02 16.74
N GLY A 156 -12.39 -0.99 16.31
CA GLY A 156 -12.08 0.40 16.67
C GLY A 156 -10.74 0.94 16.12
N THR A 157 -10.21 0.31 15.07
CA THR A 157 -9.02 0.80 14.36
C THR A 157 -9.42 1.72 13.21
N ASP A 158 -8.66 2.79 12.98
CA ASP A 158 -8.87 3.67 11.84
C ASP A 158 -8.79 2.89 10.51
N LEU A 159 -9.51 3.37 9.48
CA LEU A 159 -9.41 2.87 8.11
C LEU A 159 -7.94 2.69 7.71
N ILE A 160 -7.55 1.49 7.29
CA ILE A 160 -6.19 1.24 6.77
C ILE A 160 -6.03 2.06 5.48
N PRO A 161 -5.16 3.07 5.42
CA PRO A 161 -4.99 3.84 4.20
C PRO A 161 -4.39 2.94 3.12
N ASN A 162 -5.05 2.85 1.98
CA ASN A 162 -4.64 2.02 0.86
C ASN A 162 -4.76 2.78 -0.46
N PHE A 163 -4.00 2.34 -1.45
CA PHE A 163 -4.19 2.76 -2.84
C PHE A 163 -5.53 2.22 -3.35
N GLU A 164 -6.24 3.03 -4.14
CA GLU A 164 -7.39 2.54 -4.91
C GLU A 164 -6.90 1.65 -6.05
N THR A 165 -5.75 2.03 -6.62
CA THR A 165 -5.05 1.23 -7.62
C THR A 165 -4.55 -0.09 -7.03
N VAL A 166 -4.91 -1.18 -7.73
CA VAL A 166 -4.46 -2.54 -7.45
C VAL A 166 -3.61 -3.04 -8.61
N ILE A 167 -2.41 -3.56 -8.32
CA ILE A 167 -1.52 -4.16 -9.32
C ILE A 167 -1.89 -5.64 -9.53
N PRO A 168 -2.46 -6.03 -10.69
CA PRO A 168 -2.82 -7.42 -10.95
C PRO A 168 -1.59 -8.33 -11.11
N MET A 169 -1.79 -9.63 -10.94
CA MET A 169 -0.80 -10.62 -11.35
C MET A 169 -0.62 -10.57 -12.87
N ARG A 170 0.56 -10.13 -13.33
CA ARG A 170 0.91 -10.04 -14.75
C ARG A 170 2.20 -10.80 -15.03
N GLN A 171 2.17 -11.65 -16.06
CA GLN A 171 3.38 -12.35 -16.51
C GLN A 171 4.44 -11.38 -17.06
N ASP A 172 4.01 -10.30 -17.70
CA ASP A 172 4.92 -9.29 -18.24
C ASP A 172 5.70 -8.59 -17.14
N ILE A 173 5.04 -8.23 -16.02
CA ILE A 173 5.70 -7.67 -14.85
C ILE A 173 6.71 -8.66 -14.25
N LYS A 174 6.35 -9.95 -14.18
CA LYS A 174 7.23 -11.01 -13.68
C LYS A 174 8.47 -11.20 -14.57
N LYS A 175 8.30 -11.14 -15.89
CA LYS A 175 9.37 -11.28 -16.89
C LYS A 175 10.27 -10.05 -17.01
N ALA A 176 9.81 -8.90 -16.52
CA ALA A 176 10.57 -7.65 -16.61
C ALA A 176 11.80 -7.59 -15.70
N TRP A 177 11.98 -8.55 -14.79
CA TRP A 177 13.14 -8.65 -13.92
C TRP A 177 14.46 -8.57 -14.71
N GLY A 178 15.36 -7.66 -14.31
CA GLY A 178 16.64 -7.49 -14.99
C GLY A 178 16.54 -6.81 -16.37
N THR A 179 15.42 -6.14 -16.66
CA THR A 179 15.22 -5.37 -17.90
C THR A 179 14.74 -3.95 -17.58
N VAL A 180 14.50 -3.13 -18.61
CA VAL A 180 13.80 -1.85 -18.46
C VAL A 180 12.34 -2.03 -18.89
N PRO A 181 11.38 -2.09 -17.95
CA PRO A 181 9.96 -2.08 -18.30
C PRO A 181 9.57 -0.90 -19.21
N ASN A 182 8.98 -1.19 -20.36
CA ASN A 182 8.50 -0.17 -21.29
C ASN A 182 7.10 0.36 -20.91
N LYS A 183 6.26 -0.51 -20.36
CA LYS A 183 4.91 -0.22 -19.86
C LYS A 183 4.91 -0.16 -18.35
N LEU A 184 4.22 0.83 -17.79
CA LEU A 184 4.07 0.98 -16.34
C LEU A 184 2.87 0.20 -15.80
N TYR A 185 1.91 -0.19 -16.65
CA TYR A 185 0.65 -0.80 -16.22
C TYR A 185 -0.01 0.06 -15.12
N GLU A 186 -0.62 -0.59 -14.13
CA GLU A 186 -1.24 0.08 -12.99
C GLU A 186 -0.25 0.85 -12.09
N TYR A 187 1.07 0.63 -12.21
CA TYR A 187 2.02 1.47 -11.45
C TYR A 187 2.04 2.93 -11.90
N GLY A 188 1.57 3.23 -13.12
CA GLY A 188 1.36 4.62 -13.55
C GLY A 188 0.28 5.31 -12.72
N GLU A 189 -0.88 4.66 -12.57
CA GLU A 189 -2.00 5.16 -11.75
C GLU A 189 -1.62 5.22 -10.26
N ALA A 190 -0.93 4.21 -9.74
CA ALA A 190 -0.43 4.22 -8.36
C ALA A 190 0.55 5.39 -8.11
N TYR A 191 1.37 5.76 -9.09
CA TYR A 191 2.22 6.94 -8.99
C TYR A 191 1.41 8.24 -8.96
N ILE A 192 0.35 8.34 -9.76
CA ILE A 192 -0.54 9.51 -9.78
C ILE A 192 -1.21 9.67 -8.42
N GLU A 193 -1.81 8.59 -7.87
CA GLU A 193 -2.42 8.60 -6.53
C GLU A 193 -1.42 9.04 -5.44
N LEU A 194 -0.19 8.49 -5.50
CA LEU A 194 0.88 8.88 -4.58
C LEU A 194 1.24 10.37 -4.72
N ARG A 195 1.29 10.88 -5.95
CA ARG A 195 1.65 12.27 -6.21
C ARG A 195 0.56 13.23 -5.71
N GLU A 196 -0.70 12.89 -5.95
CA GLU A 196 -1.85 13.65 -5.44
C GLU A 196 -1.86 13.70 -3.91
N GLU A 197 -1.55 12.59 -3.23
CA GLU A 197 -1.43 12.55 -1.78
C GLU A 197 -0.31 13.49 -1.28
N ILE A 198 0.86 13.44 -1.93
CA ILE A 198 2.01 14.30 -1.58
C ILE A 198 1.66 15.77 -1.76
N ASP A 199 1.04 16.14 -2.88
CA ASP A 199 0.73 17.53 -3.21
C ASP A 199 -0.45 18.06 -2.38
N GLY A 200 -1.43 17.21 -2.07
CA GLY A 200 -2.52 17.52 -1.13
C GLY A 200 -2.01 17.87 0.26
N ARG A 201 -1.09 17.07 0.83
CA ARG A 201 -0.50 17.32 2.16
C ARG A 201 0.37 18.57 2.20
N LYS A 202 1.09 18.90 1.13
CA LYS A 202 1.83 20.18 1.02
C LYS A 202 0.89 21.39 1.07
N SER A 203 -0.33 21.27 0.52
CA SER A 203 -1.31 22.35 0.56
C SER A 203 -1.83 22.60 1.99
N ASP A 204 -2.03 21.55 2.79
CA ASP A 204 -2.50 21.66 4.18
C ASP A 204 -1.43 22.21 5.12
N SER A 205 -0.16 21.83 4.94
CA SER A 205 0.94 22.39 5.74
C SER A 205 1.22 23.86 5.43
N THR A 206 0.93 24.31 4.20
CA THR A 206 1.09 25.72 3.79
C THR A 206 -0.08 26.59 4.27
N LYS A 207 -1.31 26.05 4.38
CA LYS A 207 -2.47 26.79 4.91
C LYS A 207 -2.34 27.21 6.37
N ASN A 208 -1.53 26.51 7.17
CA ASN A 208 -1.16 26.95 8.52
C ASN A 208 -0.21 28.15 8.54
N ASN A 209 0.27 28.62 7.38
CA ASN A 209 1.10 29.81 7.25
C ASN A 209 0.77 30.60 5.97
N ARG A 210 -0.19 31.53 6.09
CA ARG A 210 -0.61 32.60 5.16
C ARG A 210 -1.77 32.25 4.22
N GLY A 211 -2.80 33.10 4.25
CA GLY A 211 -4.03 32.99 3.49
C GLY A 211 -3.88 33.42 2.04
N ASP A 212 -4.00 32.46 1.12
CA ASP A 212 -4.02 32.70 -0.32
C ASP A 212 -5.24 32.02 -0.97
N LYS A 213 -6.32 32.81 -1.12
CA LYS A 213 -7.71 32.36 -1.36
C LYS A 213 -7.95 31.53 -2.62
N LYS A 214 -7.03 31.52 -3.60
CA LYS A 214 -7.21 30.81 -4.89
C LYS A 214 -6.72 29.37 -4.86
N LYS A 215 -5.67 29.07 -4.07
CA LYS A 215 -5.23 27.68 -3.78
C LYS A 215 -6.17 27.00 -2.79
N ASP A 216 -6.84 27.78 -1.94
CA ASP A 216 -7.78 27.28 -0.94
C ASP A 216 -8.96 26.53 -1.54
N MET A 217 -9.52 27.02 -2.66
CA MET A 217 -10.74 26.47 -3.25
C MET A 217 -10.56 25.08 -3.89
N VAL A 218 -9.47 24.85 -4.62
CA VAL A 218 -9.17 23.54 -5.24
C VAL A 218 -8.84 22.48 -4.17
N SER A 219 -8.10 22.88 -3.13
CA SER A 219 -7.77 22.01 -1.99
C SER A 219 -8.99 21.71 -1.11
N LEU A 220 -9.92 22.66 -0.93
CA LEU A 220 -11.20 22.43 -0.23
C LEU A 220 -12.12 21.48 -1.00
N THR A 221 -12.24 21.62 -2.32
CA THR A 221 -13.03 20.68 -3.13
C THR A 221 -12.46 19.27 -3.04
N PHE A 222 -11.13 19.11 -3.07
CA PHE A 222 -10.47 17.82 -2.93
C PHE A 222 -10.66 17.19 -1.54
N LEU A 223 -10.48 17.97 -0.46
CA LEU A 223 -10.73 17.52 0.92
C LEU A 223 -12.19 17.12 1.14
N VAL A 224 -13.13 17.88 0.57
CA VAL A 224 -14.55 17.56 0.61
C VAL A 224 -14.83 16.29 -0.17
N GLU A 225 -14.29 16.11 -1.38
CA GLU A 225 -14.47 14.88 -2.14
C GLU A 225 -13.85 13.65 -1.46
N ARG A 226 -12.65 13.78 -0.88
CA ARG A 226 -12.01 12.70 -0.11
C ARG A 226 -12.79 12.38 1.16
N SER A 227 -13.25 13.39 1.89
CA SER A 227 -14.11 13.21 3.06
C SER A 227 -15.44 12.55 2.67
N LEU A 228 -16.06 12.98 1.57
CA LEU A 228 -17.27 12.36 1.02
C LEU A 228 -17.04 10.92 0.58
N ARG A 229 -15.90 10.61 -0.06
CA ARG A 229 -15.53 9.25 -0.49
C ARG A 229 -15.25 8.35 0.72
N ASN A 230 -14.54 8.83 1.73
CA ASN A 230 -14.32 8.10 2.98
C ASN A 230 -15.64 7.91 3.75
N ASN A 231 -16.48 8.94 3.85
CA ASN A 231 -17.81 8.84 4.45
C ASN A 231 -18.74 7.88 3.69
N LEU A 232 -18.58 7.77 2.36
CA LEU A 232 -19.31 6.80 1.56
C LEU A 232 -18.81 5.38 1.83
N LYS A 233 -17.49 5.15 1.91
CA LYS A 233 -16.90 3.86 2.33
C LYS A 233 -17.40 3.46 3.72
N ILE A 234 -17.39 4.39 4.68
CA ILE A 234 -17.92 4.20 6.04
C ILE A 234 -19.41 3.82 6.01
N ARG A 235 -20.26 4.58 5.29
CA ARG A 235 -21.70 4.29 5.20
C ARG A 235 -22.01 2.95 4.53
N VAL A 236 -21.21 2.55 3.54
CA VAL A 236 -21.35 1.24 2.88
C VAL A 236 -20.95 0.13 3.85
N ALA A 237 -19.87 0.29 4.61
CA ALA A 237 -19.46 -0.64 5.67
C ALA A 237 -20.52 -0.76 6.78
N GLU A 238 -21.06 0.37 7.28
CA GLU A 238 -22.15 0.39 8.27
C GLU A 238 -23.41 -0.36 7.78
N LYS A 239 -23.78 -0.16 6.51
CA LYS A 239 -24.93 -0.86 5.91
C LYS A 239 -24.68 -2.36 5.80
N ARG A 240 -23.46 -2.78 5.46
CA ARG A 240 -23.05 -4.19 5.42
C ARG A 240 -23.05 -4.82 6.81
N MET A 241 -22.57 -4.12 7.84
CA MET A 241 -22.63 -4.58 9.24
C MET A 241 -24.07 -4.82 9.68
N LYS A 242 -24.98 -3.87 9.44
CA LYS A 242 -26.41 -4.05 9.78
C LYS A 242 -27.04 -5.25 9.07
N MET A 243 -26.64 -5.53 7.82
CA MET A 243 -27.10 -6.70 7.09
C MET A 243 -26.51 -8.01 7.63
N ALA A 244 -25.25 -8.00 8.08
CA ALA A 244 -24.61 -9.16 8.69
C ALA A 244 -25.22 -9.48 10.07
N GLU A 245 -25.47 -8.46 10.90
CA GLU A 245 -26.16 -8.58 12.19
C GLU A 245 -27.58 -9.15 12.01
N ALA A 246 -28.37 -8.57 11.10
CA ALA A 246 -29.70 -9.08 10.78
C ALA A 246 -29.67 -10.53 10.26
N GLY A 247 -28.63 -10.90 9.52
CA GLY A 247 -28.41 -12.27 9.06
C GLY A 247 -28.12 -13.25 10.21
N GLN A 248 -27.26 -12.86 11.15
CA GLN A 248 -26.98 -13.67 12.34
C GLN A 248 -28.20 -13.81 13.26
N GLU A 249 -28.96 -12.74 13.44
CA GLU A 249 -30.19 -12.73 14.24
C GLU A 249 -31.25 -13.65 13.62
N ALA A 250 -31.42 -13.61 12.29
CA ALA A 250 -32.32 -14.51 11.57
C ALA A 250 -31.89 -15.99 11.69
N ILE A 251 -30.59 -16.28 11.66
CA ILE A 251 -30.05 -17.63 11.88
C ILE A 251 -30.31 -18.08 13.32
N SER A 252 -30.09 -17.21 14.31
CA SER A 252 -30.34 -17.51 15.73
C SER A 252 -31.82 -17.79 15.98
N MET A 253 -32.71 -16.96 15.44
CA MET A 253 -34.16 -17.17 15.52
C MET A 253 -34.61 -18.47 14.84
N TRP A 254 -33.99 -18.84 13.72
CA TRP A 254 -34.26 -20.10 13.04
C TRP A 254 -33.79 -21.30 13.86
N LEU A 255 -32.62 -21.21 14.51
CA LEU A 255 -32.11 -22.28 15.38
C LEU A 255 -32.97 -22.46 16.63
N GLU A 256 -33.38 -21.37 17.28
CA GLU A 256 -34.27 -21.42 18.45
C GLU A 256 -35.64 -22.02 18.08
N LYS A 257 -36.21 -21.62 16.94
CA LYS A 257 -37.52 -22.13 16.47
C LYS A 257 -37.49 -23.61 16.08
N ASN A 258 -36.32 -24.15 15.76
CA ASN A 258 -36.15 -25.54 15.32
C ASN A 258 -35.44 -26.44 16.36
N GLN A 259 -35.20 -25.93 17.58
CA GLN A 259 -34.81 -26.75 18.73
C GLN A 259 -36.06 -27.28 19.46
N GLU A 260 -36.76 -28.26 18.87
CA GLU A 260 -37.64 -29.13 19.67
C GLU A 260 -36.83 -30.30 20.26
N PRO A 261 -37.02 -30.67 21.54
CA PRO A 261 -36.40 -31.86 22.09
C PRO A 261 -36.98 -33.10 21.40
N ARG A 262 -36.13 -33.93 20.80
CA ARG A 262 -36.51 -35.27 20.33
C ARG A 262 -36.84 -36.16 21.53
N THR A 263 -38.04 -36.03 22.08
CA THR A 263 -38.63 -37.02 22.99
C THR A 263 -39.42 -38.01 22.14
N GLY A 264 -38.71 -38.99 21.59
CA GLY A 264 -39.32 -40.18 21.00
C GLY A 264 -38.57 -41.40 21.52
N GLU A 265 -39.14 -42.08 22.50
CA GLU A 265 -38.61 -43.35 23.02
C GLU A 265 -38.42 -44.37 21.88
N PRO A 266 -37.37 -45.20 21.94
CA PRO A 266 -37.17 -46.26 20.97
C PRO A 266 -38.21 -47.36 21.22
N ARG A 267 -39.08 -47.61 20.24
CA ARG A 267 -39.88 -48.84 20.22
C ARG A 267 -39.00 -50.00 19.76
N PHE A 268 -38.91 -51.01 20.62
CA PHE A 268 -38.29 -52.31 20.41
C PHE A 268 -38.92 -53.08 19.24
#